data_AF-A0AA42Z9S5-F1
#
_entry.id   AF-A0AA42Z9S5-F1
#
_cell.length_a   1.000
_cell.length_b   1.000
_cell.length_c   1.000
_cell.angle_alpha   90.00
_cell.angle_beta   90.00
_cell.angle_gamma   90.00
#
_symmetry.space_group_name_H-M   'P 1'
#
loop_
_entity.id
_entity.type
_entity.pdbx_description
1 polymer ?
#
loop_
_entity_poly.entity_id
_entity_poly.type
_entity_poly.pdbx_seq_one_letter_code
_entity_poly.pdbx_strand_id
1 'polypeptide(L)'
;MTNDSTYMPGKIAYYTNGLWQEIECEIRARGNFRKKNCFYIPLKIKIGSNTQSDGLFDDKLKFKLVLPCKIEMLNDDAVIKEYLAYKIFKELSPVYFQTRLVDLEWVETSSKRDKSFKTTTLILEDVDEAAKRLGIPEIRRNIPALQQDDVASVRLSLFQYMIGNTDYSTKGRHNIKLLFQDGKIIPVPFDFDLSGLVNASYAHVSGANDLSKNITEVTQRAYKGYVRDRAIFYQVRDEMLHKETQILEEINSIESLLEDKRDFKRIHSFVREFFDILREEKKFEKRILRHARQS
;
A
#
# COMPACT_ATOMS: atom_id res chain seq x y z
N MET A 1 -22.76 -10.71 8.91
CA MET A 1 -21.37 -10.26 8.66
C MET A 1 -20.42 -11.42 8.91
N THR A 2 -19.46 -11.65 8.03
CA THR A 2 -18.41 -12.67 8.22
C THR A 2 -17.36 -12.22 9.25
N ASN A 3 -16.75 -13.17 9.95
CA ASN A 3 -15.52 -12.92 10.71
C ASN A 3 -14.30 -12.86 9.75
N ASP A 4 -13.08 -12.66 10.26
CA ASP A 4 -11.87 -12.57 9.40
C ASP A 4 -11.38 -13.96 8.89
N SER A 5 -12.10 -15.04 9.20
CA SER A 5 -11.68 -16.41 8.88
C SER A 5 -12.64 -17.15 7.94
N THR A 6 -13.91 -16.75 7.85
CA THR A 6 -14.94 -17.47 7.09
C THR A 6 -15.29 -16.72 5.81
N TYR A 7 -15.12 -17.40 4.68
CA TYR A 7 -15.63 -16.95 3.39
C TYR A 7 -17.13 -17.24 3.27
N MET A 8 -17.88 -16.31 2.70
CA MET A 8 -19.26 -16.51 2.29
C MET A 8 -19.36 -16.52 0.76
N PRO A 9 -20.21 -17.38 0.18
CA PRO A 9 -20.47 -17.33 -1.25
C PRO A 9 -21.11 -15.99 -1.60
N GLY A 10 -20.79 -15.48 -2.78
CA GLY A 10 -21.32 -14.24 -3.31
C GLY A 10 -21.05 -14.15 -4.80
N LYS A 11 -21.50 -13.05 -5.40
CA LYS A 11 -21.33 -12.80 -6.82
C LYS A 11 -20.67 -11.45 -7.01
N ILE A 12 -19.83 -11.34 -8.02
CA ILE A 12 -19.31 -10.06 -8.48
C ILE A 12 -19.71 -9.89 -9.95
N ALA A 13 -20.27 -8.72 -10.26
CA ALA A 13 -20.53 -8.31 -11.62
C ALA A 13 -19.41 -7.38 -12.09
N TYR A 14 -18.96 -7.54 -13.32
CA TYR A 14 -17.98 -6.67 -13.95
C TYR A 14 -18.40 -6.36 -15.39
N TYR A 15 -18.02 -5.18 -15.85
CA TYR A 15 -18.36 -4.71 -17.18
C TYR A 15 -17.15 -4.87 -18.11
N THR A 16 -17.30 -5.69 -19.16
CA THR A 16 -16.27 -5.91 -20.18
C THR A 16 -16.93 -6.08 -21.55
N ASN A 17 -16.25 -5.68 -22.63
CA ASN A 17 -16.74 -5.87 -24.01
C ASN A 17 -18.17 -5.33 -24.25
N GLY A 18 -18.58 -4.28 -23.52
CA GLY A 18 -19.91 -3.67 -23.64
C GLY A 18 -21.03 -4.38 -22.86
N LEU A 19 -20.73 -5.44 -22.11
CA LEU A 19 -21.72 -6.27 -21.41
C LEU A 19 -21.34 -6.48 -19.93
N TRP A 20 -22.36 -6.60 -19.08
CA TRP A 20 -22.18 -7.04 -17.70
C TRP A 20 -22.05 -8.56 -17.66
N GLN A 21 -21.00 -9.03 -17.00
CA GLN A 21 -20.77 -10.44 -16.71
C GLN A 21 -20.79 -10.64 -15.21
N GLU A 22 -21.31 -11.78 -14.78
CA GLU A 22 -21.42 -12.14 -13.37
C GLU A 22 -20.65 -13.42 -13.11
N ILE A 23 -19.86 -13.43 -12.05
CA ILE A 23 -19.06 -14.59 -11.66
C ILE A 23 -19.24 -14.89 -10.16
N GLU A 24 -19.23 -16.19 -9.86
CA GLU A 24 -19.25 -16.68 -8.48
C GLU A 24 -17.93 -16.35 -7.80
N CYS A 25 -18.03 -15.91 -6.55
CA CYS A 25 -16.87 -15.59 -5.73
C CYS A 25 -17.14 -15.92 -4.26
N GLU A 26 -16.06 -15.91 -3.49
CA GLU A 26 -16.08 -16.04 -2.05
C GLU A 26 -15.61 -14.72 -1.45
N ILE A 27 -16.40 -14.16 -0.53
CA ILE A 27 -16.16 -12.85 0.10
C ILE A 27 -15.94 -13.04 1.60
N ARG A 28 -14.92 -12.38 2.15
CA ARG A 28 -14.76 -12.24 3.60
C ARG A 28 -14.33 -10.84 4.02
N ALA A 29 -14.76 -10.42 5.20
CA ALA A 29 -14.22 -9.25 5.88
C ALA A 29 -12.73 -9.45 6.22
N ARG A 30 -11.95 -8.37 6.22
CA ARG A 30 -10.55 -8.37 6.65
C ARG A 30 -10.19 -7.09 7.41
N GLY A 31 -9.09 -7.17 8.15
CA GLY A 31 -8.43 -6.01 8.75
C GLY A 31 -8.81 -5.81 10.22
N ASN A 32 -7.92 -5.11 10.93
CA ASN A 32 -8.04 -4.91 12.38
C ASN A 32 -8.71 -3.57 12.72
N PHE A 33 -8.07 -2.47 12.31
CA PHE A 33 -8.54 -1.11 12.62
C PHE A 33 -9.78 -0.75 11.80
N ARG A 34 -9.69 -0.78 10.47
CA ARG A 34 -10.80 -0.36 9.60
C ARG A 34 -12.07 -1.18 9.79
N LYS A 35 -11.95 -2.47 10.12
CA LYS A 35 -13.10 -3.33 10.43
C LYS A 35 -13.92 -2.84 11.64
N LYS A 36 -13.28 -2.17 12.60
CA LYS A 36 -13.94 -1.68 13.83
C LYS A 36 -14.35 -0.21 13.72
N ASN A 37 -13.64 0.58 12.92
CA ASN A 37 -13.72 2.04 12.93
C ASN A 37 -14.22 2.67 11.62
N CYS A 38 -14.35 1.90 10.55
CA CYS A 38 -14.80 2.40 9.26
C CYS A 38 -16.21 1.89 8.90
N PHE A 39 -16.92 2.69 8.11
CA PHE A 39 -18.23 2.33 7.57
C PHE A 39 -18.11 1.17 6.58
N TYR A 40 -17.20 1.27 5.61
CA TYR A 40 -16.92 0.16 4.70
C TYR A 40 -15.86 -0.76 5.31
N ILE A 41 -16.23 -2.02 5.47
CA ILE A 41 -15.32 -3.06 5.96
C ILE A 41 -14.45 -3.52 4.79
N PRO A 42 -13.11 -3.44 4.86
CA PRO A 42 -12.26 -3.96 3.80
C PRO A 42 -12.52 -5.44 3.55
N LEU A 43 -12.48 -5.85 2.28
CA LEU A 43 -12.85 -7.21 1.89
C LEU A 43 -11.68 -7.95 1.25
N LYS A 44 -11.72 -9.28 1.36
CA LYS A 44 -10.92 -10.18 0.55
C LYS A 44 -11.87 -11.00 -0.32
N ILE A 45 -11.62 -10.95 -1.62
CA ILE A 45 -12.37 -11.67 -2.65
C ILE A 45 -11.52 -12.84 -3.13
N LYS A 46 -12.16 -13.96 -3.37
CA LYS A 46 -11.58 -15.12 -4.05
C LYS A 46 -12.52 -15.55 -5.16
N ILE A 47 -12.05 -15.52 -6.40
CA ILE A 47 -12.84 -15.94 -7.55
C ILE A 47 -13.05 -17.46 -7.51
N GLY A 48 -14.22 -17.93 -7.95
CA GLY A 48 -14.55 -19.35 -8.07
C GLY A 48 -13.59 -20.11 -9.00
N SER A 49 -13.67 -21.43 -8.96
CA SER A 49 -12.98 -22.30 -9.94
C SER A 49 -13.85 -22.50 -11.18
N ASN A 50 -13.24 -22.70 -12.35
CA ASN A 50 -13.94 -22.84 -13.63
C ASN A 50 -14.77 -21.60 -13.99
N THR A 51 -14.29 -20.42 -13.61
CA THR A 51 -15.00 -19.17 -13.87
C THR A 51 -14.71 -18.74 -15.31
N GLN A 52 -15.72 -18.73 -16.18
CA GLN A 52 -15.58 -18.12 -17.50
C GLN A 52 -15.52 -16.59 -17.34
N SER A 53 -14.31 -16.05 -17.27
CA SER A 53 -14.06 -14.65 -16.92
C SER A 53 -13.61 -13.76 -18.10
N ASP A 54 -13.81 -14.21 -19.35
CA ASP A 54 -13.20 -13.61 -20.57
C ASP A 54 -11.68 -13.38 -20.47
N GLY A 55 -10.99 -14.09 -19.56
CA GLY A 55 -9.57 -13.92 -19.28
C GLY A 55 -9.23 -12.74 -18.37
N LEU A 56 -10.23 -12.04 -17.80
CA LEU A 56 -10.01 -10.91 -16.89
C LEU A 56 -9.60 -11.35 -15.48
N PHE A 57 -10.07 -12.53 -15.06
CA PHE A 57 -9.77 -13.10 -13.74
C PHE A 57 -9.20 -14.51 -13.90
N ASP A 58 -8.01 -14.74 -13.35
CA ASP A 58 -7.48 -16.09 -13.25
C ASP A 58 -8.36 -16.96 -12.33
N ASP A 59 -8.40 -18.26 -12.62
CA ASP A 59 -9.09 -19.22 -11.76
C ASP A 59 -8.51 -19.18 -10.33
N LYS A 60 -9.39 -19.11 -9.33
CA LYS A 60 -9.03 -19.01 -7.91
C LYS A 60 -8.23 -17.75 -7.53
N LEU A 61 -8.22 -16.72 -8.39
CA LEU A 61 -7.59 -15.43 -8.12
C LEU A 61 -8.08 -14.83 -6.80
N LYS A 62 -7.15 -14.37 -5.98
CA LYS A 62 -7.44 -13.69 -4.72
C LYS A 62 -6.97 -12.24 -4.79
N PHE A 63 -7.81 -11.32 -4.37
CA PHE A 63 -7.45 -9.92 -4.21
C PHE A 63 -8.17 -9.30 -3.02
N LYS A 64 -7.68 -8.14 -2.61
CA LYS A 64 -8.24 -7.36 -1.52
C LYS A 64 -8.89 -6.11 -2.10
N LEU A 65 -10.02 -5.71 -1.52
CA LEU A 65 -10.64 -4.42 -1.76
C LEU A 65 -10.30 -3.49 -0.61
N VAL A 66 -9.63 -2.39 -0.94
CA VAL A 66 -9.35 -1.28 -0.05
C VAL A 66 -10.40 -0.22 -0.32
N LEU A 67 -11.29 -0.03 0.65
CA LEU A 67 -12.46 0.85 0.57
C LEU A 67 -12.23 2.12 1.39
N PRO A 68 -12.92 3.23 1.07
CA PRO A 68 -12.90 4.43 1.89
C PRO A 68 -13.42 4.15 3.31
N CYS A 69 -12.94 4.92 4.29
CA CYS A 69 -13.32 4.67 5.68
C CYS A 69 -14.71 5.24 6.05
N LYS A 70 -15.18 6.27 5.34
CA LYS A 70 -16.48 6.94 5.58
C LYS A 70 -17.28 7.05 4.28
N ILE A 71 -18.59 7.28 4.40
CA ILE A 71 -19.55 7.38 3.28
C ILE A 71 -19.39 8.69 2.49
N GLU A 72 -18.87 9.75 3.12
CA GLU A 72 -18.82 11.10 2.53
C GLU A 72 -18.03 11.13 1.22
N MET A 73 -18.57 11.82 0.20
CA MET A 73 -18.03 11.87 -1.17
C MET A 73 -16.54 12.26 -1.22
N LEU A 74 -16.07 13.12 -0.32
CA LEU A 74 -14.69 13.62 -0.24
C LEU A 74 -13.65 12.59 0.25
N ASN A 75 -14.02 11.34 0.48
CA ASN A 75 -13.21 10.40 1.25
C ASN A 75 -12.52 9.32 0.40
N ASP A 76 -12.75 9.31 -0.92
CA ASP A 76 -12.09 8.44 -1.89
C ASP A 76 -10.62 8.85 -2.12
N ASP A 77 -10.28 10.13 -1.93
CA ASP A 77 -8.91 10.65 -2.08
C ASP A 77 -7.89 9.88 -1.24
N ALA A 78 -8.27 9.39 -0.06
CA ALA A 78 -7.39 8.54 0.77
C ALA A 78 -7.03 7.22 0.06
N VAL A 79 -7.98 6.60 -0.64
CA VAL A 79 -7.76 5.37 -1.42
C VAL A 79 -6.89 5.66 -2.63
N ILE A 80 -7.12 6.78 -3.33
CA ILE A 80 -6.31 7.21 -4.47
C ILE A 80 -4.86 7.50 -4.05
N LYS A 81 -4.67 8.17 -2.90
CA LYS A 81 -3.34 8.42 -2.33
C LYS A 81 -2.64 7.14 -1.87
N GLU A 82 -3.39 6.18 -1.32
CA GLU A 82 -2.83 4.87 -0.97
C GLU A 82 -2.42 4.09 -2.23
N TYR A 83 -3.23 4.15 -3.30
CA TYR A 83 -2.89 3.59 -4.60
C TYR A 83 -1.59 4.20 -5.17
N LEU A 84 -1.43 5.52 -5.07
CA LEU A 84 -0.19 6.21 -5.47
C LEU A 84 1.03 5.65 -4.73
N ALA A 85 0.94 5.35 -3.43
CA ALA A 85 2.06 4.77 -2.69
C ALA A 85 2.51 3.42 -3.27
N TYR A 86 1.56 2.55 -3.69
CA TYR A 86 1.91 1.30 -4.39
C TYR A 86 2.55 1.55 -5.75
N LYS A 87 2.05 2.54 -6.52
CA LYS A 87 2.59 2.90 -7.83
C LYS A 87 4.02 3.42 -7.72
N ILE A 88 4.29 4.27 -6.73
CA ILE A 88 5.64 4.74 -6.42
C ILE A 88 6.55 3.57 -6.01
N PHE A 89 6.09 2.65 -5.16
CA PHE A 89 6.93 1.51 -4.74
C PHE A 89 7.27 0.56 -5.90
N LYS A 90 6.34 0.37 -6.85
CA LYS A 90 6.58 -0.39 -8.08
C LYS A 90 7.74 0.19 -8.90
N GLU A 91 7.89 1.51 -8.96
CA GLU A 91 9.01 2.14 -9.68
C GLU A 91 10.37 1.91 -9.03
N LEU A 92 10.38 1.58 -7.74
CA LEU A 92 11.58 1.38 -6.95
C LEU A 92 11.98 -0.09 -6.85
N SER A 93 11.03 -1.03 -6.85
CA SER A 93 11.28 -2.44 -6.56
C SER A 93 10.77 -3.37 -7.65
N PRO A 94 11.55 -4.37 -8.10
CA PRO A 94 11.05 -5.41 -8.99
C PRO A 94 10.08 -6.38 -8.30
N VAL A 95 10.11 -6.44 -6.96
CA VAL A 95 9.19 -7.23 -6.13
C VAL A 95 8.18 -6.27 -5.50
N TYR A 96 6.95 -6.28 -6.01
CA TYR A 96 5.89 -5.37 -5.62
C TYR A 96 4.52 -6.05 -5.74
N PHE A 97 3.49 -5.46 -5.12
CA PHE A 97 2.09 -5.87 -5.30
C PHE A 97 1.44 -5.12 -6.46
N GLN A 98 0.74 -5.83 -7.33
CA GLN A 98 -0.10 -5.20 -8.35
C GLN A 98 -1.32 -4.52 -7.73
N THR A 99 -1.69 -3.38 -8.31
CA THR A 99 -2.82 -2.58 -7.87
C THR A 99 -3.60 -2.03 -9.05
N ARG A 100 -4.91 -1.83 -8.84
CA ARG A 100 -5.80 -1.21 -9.83
C ARG A 100 -6.90 -0.43 -9.11
N LEU A 101 -7.19 0.77 -9.59
CA LEU A 101 -8.39 1.51 -9.19
C LEU A 101 -9.59 1.05 -10.02
N VAL A 102 -10.73 0.88 -9.37
CA VAL A 102 -12.02 0.55 -9.99
C VAL A 102 -13.13 1.35 -9.36
N ASP A 103 -14.14 1.69 -10.16
CA ASP A 103 -15.41 2.19 -9.63
C ASP A 103 -16.23 0.99 -9.17
N LEU A 104 -16.59 0.99 -7.89
CA LEU A 104 -17.37 -0.08 -7.29
C LEU A 104 -18.76 0.45 -6.92
N GLU A 105 -19.79 -0.26 -7.39
CA GLU A 105 -21.17 -0.03 -6.98
C GLU A 105 -21.64 -1.13 -6.03
N TRP A 106 -22.07 -0.73 -4.84
CA TRP A 106 -22.70 -1.60 -3.86
C TRP A 106 -24.21 -1.45 -3.97
N VAL A 107 -24.94 -2.55 -4.16
CA VAL A 107 -26.41 -2.55 -4.09
C VAL A 107 -26.86 -3.25 -2.82
N GLU A 108 -27.37 -2.49 -1.87
CA GLU A 108 -28.06 -3.02 -0.69
C GLU A 108 -29.51 -3.32 -1.07
N THR A 109 -29.79 -4.61 -1.29
CA THR A 109 -31.16 -5.08 -1.56
C THR A 109 -31.95 -5.13 -0.26
N SER A 110 -32.99 -4.30 -0.14
CA SER A 110 -33.89 -4.29 1.01
C SER A 110 -35.34 -4.49 0.58
N SER A 111 -36.20 -4.98 1.48
CA SER A 111 -37.62 -5.25 1.18
C SER A 111 -38.45 -4.01 0.81
N LYS A 112 -37.90 -2.79 0.96
CA LYS A 112 -38.62 -1.54 0.68
C LYS A 112 -38.05 -0.74 -0.49
N ARG A 113 -36.72 -0.66 -0.62
CA ARG A 113 -36.03 0.03 -1.72
C ARG A 113 -34.56 -0.35 -1.75
N ASP A 114 -34.02 -0.59 -2.94
CA ASP A 114 -32.59 -0.78 -3.12
C ASP A 114 -31.84 0.54 -2.93
N LYS A 115 -30.73 0.50 -2.21
CA LYS A 115 -29.80 1.62 -2.11
C LYS A 115 -28.53 1.25 -2.87
N SER A 116 -28.09 2.10 -3.78
CA SER A 116 -26.78 1.95 -4.40
C SER A 116 -25.78 3.00 -3.91
N PHE A 117 -24.55 2.55 -3.69
CA PHE A 117 -23.44 3.39 -3.26
C PHE A 117 -22.28 3.18 -4.24
N LYS A 118 -21.77 4.28 -4.81
CA LYS A 118 -20.62 4.25 -5.71
C LYS A 118 -19.39 4.77 -5.01
N THR A 119 -18.25 4.12 -5.21
CA THR A 119 -16.99 4.52 -4.60
C THR A 119 -15.81 4.05 -5.44
N THR A 120 -14.77 4.88 -5.50
CA THR A 120 -13.46 4.52 -6.02
C THR A 120 -12.79 3.55 -5.05
N THR A 121 -12.48 2.36 -5.54
CA THR A 121 -11.92 1.26 -4.74
C THR A 121 -10.56 0.85 -5.30
N LEU A 122 -9.62 0.57 -4.40
CA LEU A 122 -8.35 -0.03 -4.76
C LEU A 122 -8.42 -1.55 -4.65
N ILE A 123 -8.23 -2.22 -5.80
CA ILE A 123 -7.91 -3.64 -5.87
C ILE A 123 -6.42 -3.81 -5.57
N LEU A 124 -6.10 -4.59 -4.55
CA LEU A 124 -4.74 -4.92 -4.13
C LEU A 124 -4.50 -6.43 -4.26
N GLU A 125 -3.43 -6.80 -4.95
CA GLU A 125 -2.99 -8.18 -5.12
C GLU A 125 -2.77 -8.88 -3.77
N ASP A 126 -3.21 -10.14 -3.67
CA ASP A 126 -2.89 -10.96 -2.51
C ASP A 126 -1.45 -11.49 -2.58
N VAL A 127 -0.81 -11.69 -1.43
CA VAL A 127 0.60 -12.13 -1.39
C VAL A 127 0.80 -13.51 -2.03
N ASP A 128 -0.20 -14.40 -1.95
CA ASP A 128 -0.16 -15.69 -2.64
C ASP A 128 -0.09 -15.51 -4.17
N GLU A 129 -0.78 -14.50 -4.70
CA GLU A 129 -0.83 -14.24 -6.14
C GLU A 129 0.42 -13.51 -6.62
N ALA A 130 0.93 -12.56 -5.83
CA ALA A 130 2.22 -11.92 -6.08
C ALA A 130 3.35 -12.96 -6.13
N ALA A 131 3.36 -13.91 -5.20
CA ALA A 131 4.32 -15.01 -5.15
C ALA A 131 4.28 -15.88 -6.41
N LYS A 132 3.07 -16.25 -6.89
CA LYS A 132 2.89 -17.00 -8.14
C LYS A 132 3.36 -16.19 -9.35
N ARG A 133 2.90 -14.95 -9.50
CA ARG A 133 3.23 -14.07 -10.63
C ARG A 133 4.73 -13.84 -10.77
N LEU A 134 5.42 -13.66 -9.65
CA LEU A 134 6.86 -13.42 -9.61
C LEU A 134 7.68 -14.71 -9.59
N GLY A 135 7.05 -15.88 -9.43
CA GLY A 135 7.74 -17.16 -9.31
C GLY A 135 8.61 -17.29 -8.06
N ILE A 136 8.28 -16.57 -6.98
CA ILE A 136 9.07 -16.52 -5.74
C ILE A 136 8.21 -16.78 -4.49
N PRO A 137 8.65 -17.59 -3.52
CA PRO A 137 7.82 -17.94 -2.37
C PRO A 137 7.74 -16.84 -1.30
N GLU A 138 6.61 -16.76 -0.60
CA GLU A 138 6.45 -15.94 0.61
C GLU A 138 7.09 -16.64 1.82
N ILE A 139 7.83 -15.88 2.63
CA ILE A 139 8.31 -16.31 3.95
C ILE A 139 7.29 -15.91 5.02
N ARG A 140 6.71 -16.90 5.71
CA ARG A 140 5.65 -16.70 6.73
C ARG A 140 6.12 -16.62 8.18
N ARG A 141 7.43 -16.56 8.43
CA ARG A 141 8.04 -16.42 9.76
C ARG A 141 8.74 -15.06 9.93
N ASN A 142 8.93 -14.63 11.18
CA ASN A 142 9.72 -13.44 11.48
C ASN A 142 11.20 -13.68 11.17
N ILE A 143 11.82 -12.73 10.49
CA ILE A 143 13.24 -12.74 10.15
C ILE A 143 13.86 -11.47 10.74
N PRO A 144 14.97 -11.57 11.50
CA PRO A 144 15.71 -10.40 11.95
C PRO A 144 15.99 -9.43 10.81
N ALA A 145 15.83 -8.13 11.06
CA ALA A 145 15.94 -7.13 10.00
C ALA A 145 17.31 -7.15 9.30
N LEU A 146 18.41 -7.46 10.01
CA LEU A 146 19.77 -7.58 9.42
C LEU A 146 19.99 -8.86 8.58
N GLN A 147 19.07 -9.82 8.60
CA GLN A 147 19.13 -11.03 7.77
C GLN A 147 18.31 -10.91 6.48
N GLN A 148 17.67 -9.75 6.26
CA GLN A 148 16.98 -9.40 5.02
C GLN A 148 17.96 -8.72 4.07
N ASP A 149 17.72 -8.79 2.76
CA ASP A 149 18.59 -8.19 1.75
C ASP A 149 18.85 -6.71 2.02
N ASP A 150 20.12 -6.31 1.99
CA ASP A 150 20.55 -5.00 2.45
C ASP A 150 20.02 -3.87 1.56
N VAL A 151 20.16 -4.03 0.24
CA VAL A 151 19.70 -3.04 -0.74
C VAL A 151 18.18 -2.90 -0.67
N ALA A 152 17.44 -4.02 -0.67
CA ALA A 152 15.98 -4.00 -0.56
C ALA A 152 15.51 -3.42 0.78
N SER A 153 16.22 -3.67 1.87
CA SER A 153 15.89 -3.14 3.19
C SER A 153 16.11 -1.61 3.29
N VAL A 154 17.20 -1.10 2.71
CA VAL A 154 17.45 0.35 2.64
C VAL A 154 16.44 1.02 1.72
N ARG A 155 16.14 0.43 0.56
CA ARG A 155 15.10 0.90 -0.38
C ARG A 155 13.74 0.98 0.27
N LEU A 156 13.32 -0.08 0.96
CA LEU A 156 12.09 -0.08 1.76
C LEU A 156 12.09 1.07 2.76
N SER A 157 13.16 1.22 3.53
CA SER A 157 13.22 2.19 4.63
C SER A 157 13.17 3.63 4.12
N LEU A 158 13.86 3.93 3.01
CA LEU A 158 13.82 5.22 2.34
C LEU A 158 12.47 5.48 1.66
N PHE A 159 11.82 4.46 1.10
CA PHE A 159 10.46 4.57 0.58
C PHE A 159 9.46 4.91 1.70
N GLN A 160 9.50 4.19 2.82
CA GLN A 160 8.65 4.47 3.98
C GLN A 160 8.92 5.88 4.53
N TYR A 161 10.17 6.33 4.52
CA TYR A 161 10.53 7.70 4.88
C TYR A 161 9.95 8.72 3.89
N MET A 162 10.08 8.51 2.57
CA MET A 162 9.54 9.37 1.52
C MET A 162 8.05 9.64 1.73
N ILE A 163 7.27 8.58 1.97
CA ILE A 163 5.83 8.68 2.17
C ILE A 163 5.44 9.04 3.61
N GLY A 164 6.40 9.26 4.51
CA GLY A 164 6.14 9.61 5.92
C GLY A 164 5.40 8.52 6.68
N ASN A 165 5.68 7.25 6.40
CA ASN A 165 5.04 6.12 7.08
C ASN A 165 5.90 5.59 8.22
N THR A 166 5.37 5.67 9.44
CA THR A 166 5.96 5.01 10.61
C THR A 166 5.21 3.75 11.04
N ASP A 167 4.10 3.40 10.39
CA ASP A 167 3.31 2.20 10.70
C ASP A 167 3.84 0.95 10.01
N TYR A 168 5.06 0.56 10.35
CA TYR A 168 5.63 -0.71 9.90
C TYR A 168 6.71 -1.25 10.85
N SER A 169 6.95 -2.56 10.75
CA SER A 169 8.04 -3.24 11.44
C SER A 169 8.61 -4.35 10.55
N THR A 170 9.87 -4.22 10.12
CA THR A 170 10.55 -5.26 9.33
C THR A 170 10.82 -6.52 10.15
N LYS A 171 11.15 -6.38 11.44
CA LYS A 171 11.35 -7.51 12.38
C LYS A 171 10.03 -8.20 12.74
N GLY A 172 9.00 -7.41 13.03
CA GLY A 172 7.68 -7.90 13.45
C GLY A 172 6.73 -8.24 12.29
N ARG A 173 7.15 -7.96 11.04
CA ARG A 173 6.33 -8.11 9.82
C ARG A 173 4.98 -7.37 9.89
N HIS A 174 4.93 -6.29 10.67
CA HIS A 174 3.80 -5.35 10.66
C HIS A 174 3.87 -4.53 9.39
N ASN A 175 2.83 -4.60 8.57
CA ASN A 175 2.74 -3.92 7.25
C ASN A 175 3.90 -4.24 6.29
N ILE A 176 4.51 -5.42 6.45
CA ILE A 176 5.60 -5.94 5.61
C ILE A 176 5.34 -7.42 5.29
N LYS A 177 5.44 -7.79 4.02
CA LYS A 177 5.58 -9.19 3.56
C LYS A 177 7.03 -9.48 3.22
N LEU A 178 7.43 -10.74 3.33
CA LEU A 178 8.78 -11.19 2.96
C LEU A 178 8.65 -12.18 1.80
N LEU A 179 9.33 -11.93 0.70
CA LEU A 179 9.45 -12.86 -0.42
C LEU A 179 10.91 -13.28 -0.59
N PHE A 180 11.14 -14.48 -1.11
CA PHE A 180 12.48 -15.03 -1.28
C PHE A 180 12.84 -15.15 -2.75
N GLN A 181 13.85 -14.41 -3.19
CA GLN A 181 14.31 -14.39 -4.57
C GLN A 181 15.83 -14.58 -4.59
N ASP A 182 16.32 -15.57 -5.32
CA ASP A 182 17.76 -15.76 -5.58
C ASP A 182 18.66 -15.70 -4.31
N GLY A 183 18.26 -16.41 -3.25
CA GLY A 183 19.01 -16.43 -1.98
C GLY A 183 18.75 -15.24 -1.06
N LYS A 184 17.95 -14.26 -1.50
CA LYS A 184 17.70 -13.00 -0.80
C LYS A 184 16.29 -12.94 -0.24
N ILE A 185 16.16 -12.34 0.94
CA ILE A 185 14.87 -12.09 1.59
C ILE A 185 14.49 -10.63 1.32
N ILE A 186 13.49 -10.43 0.48
CA ILE A 186 13.03 -9.12 0.01
C ILE A 186 11.80 -8.69 0.82
N PRO A 187 11.88 -7.58 1.58
CA PRO A 187 10.72 -7.03 2.26
C PRO A 187 9.88 -6.17 1.30
N VAL A 188 8.57 -6.41 1.31
CA VAL A 188 7.59 -5.71 0.46
C VAL A 188 6.55 -5.05 1.35
N PRO A 189 6.41 -3.72 1.30
CA PRO A 189 5.46 -2.99 2.12
C PRO A 189 4.03 -3.08 1.58
N PHE A 190 3.07 -2.98 2.48
CA PHE A 190 1.65 -2.82 2.18
C PHE A 190 0.98 -2.08 3.34
N ASP A 191 -0.25 -1.60 3.13
CA ASP A 191 -1.03 -0.82 4.10
C ASP A 191 -0.40 0.55 4.38
N PHE A 192 -0.85 1.59 3.66
CA PHE A 192 -0.22 2.93 3.68
C PHE A 192 -1.12 4.02 4.25
N ASP A 193 -2.23 3.66 4.86
CA ASP A 193 -3.26 4.61 5.27
C ASP A 193 -2.87 5.53 6.42
N LEU A 194 -1.96 5.07 7.27
CA LEU A 194 -1.34 5.88 8.33
C LEU A 194 -0.10 6.67 7.87
N SER A 195 0.18 6.74 6.57
CA SER A 195 1.32 7.51 6.04
C SER A 195 1.03 9.00 5.86
N GLY A 196 2.07 9.85 5.95
CA GLY A 196 1.97 11.28 5.64
C GLY A 196 1.63 11.60 4.19
N LEU A 197 1.95 10.71 3.24
CA LEU A 197 1.51 10.85 1.84
C LEU A 197 -0.01 10.77 1.74
N VAL A 198 -0.62 9.77 2.40
CA VAL A 198 -2.07 9.59 2.42
C VAL A 198 -2.73 10.67 3.28
N ASN A 199 -2.19 10.95 4.47
CA ASN A 199 -2.72 11.94 5.40
C ASN A 199 -4.24 11.77 5.62
N ALA A 200 -4.68 10.53 5.86
CA ALA A 200 -6.09 10.25 6.11
C ALA A 200 -6.57 10.96 7.38
N SER A 201 -7.85 11.34 7.44
CA SER A 201 -8.42 12.05 8.60
C SER A 201 -8.36 11.29 9.93
N TYR A 202 -8.21 9.96 9.86
CA TYR A 202 -8.06 9.06 11.02
C TYR A 202 -6.60 8.65 11.28
N ALA A 203 -5.66 9.13 10.47
CA ALA A 203 -4.26 8.76 10.58
C ALA A 203 -3.67 9.33 11.88
N HIS A 204 -2.81 8.54 12.51
CA HIS A 204 -2.09 8.92 13.71
C HIS A 204 -0.69 8.31 13.65
N VAL A 205 0.26 8.96 14.32
CA VAL A 205 1.63 8.45 14.41
C VAL A 205 1.61 7.12 15.18
N SER A 206 1.97 6.04 14.50
CA SER A 206 2.14 4.73 15.12
C SER A 206 3.62 4.39 15.33
N GLY A 207 3.88 3.46 16.25
CA GLY A 207 5.23 3.14 16.73
C GLY A 207 5.50 3.71 18.11
N ALA A 208 4.70 3.25 19.09
CA ALA A 208 4.83 3.59 20.49
C ALA A 208 6.23 3.24 21.02
N ASN A 209 6.90 4.29 21.52
CA ASN A 209 7.90 4.33 22.60
C ASN A 209 9.26 4.96 22.26
N ASP A 210 9.76 4.88 21.01
CA ASP A 210 11.07 5.47 20.66
C ASP A 210 11.05 6.58 19.59
N LEU A 211 10.13 6.53 18.63
CA LEU A 211 10.08 7.50 17.52
C LEU A 211 8.99 8.56 17.67
N SER A 212 7.88 8.20 18.35
CA SER A 212 6.77 9.10 18.64
C SER A 212 7.15 10.26 19.58
N LYS A 213 8.34 10.23 20.20
CA LYS A 213 8.86 11.37 20.96
C LYS A 213 9.31 12.53 20.08
N ASN A 214 9.59 12.28 18.80
CA ASN A 214 10.17 13.26 17.87
C ASN A 214 9.19 13.73 16.77
N ILE A 215 8.07 13.03 16.60
CA ILE A 215 7.02 13.40 15.64
C ILE A 215 5.63 13.24 16.27
N THR A 216 4.75 14.19 16.00
CA THR A 216 3.36 14.24 16.50
C THR A 216 2.35 14.08 15.37
N GLU A 217 2.76 14.33 14.12
CA GLU A 217 1.90 14.27 12.94
C GLU A 217 2.45 13.28 11.92
N VAL A 218 1.56 12.58 11.19
CA VAL A 218 1.98 11.62 10.15
C VAL A 218 2.72 12.28 8.98
N THR A 219 2.54 13.59 8.79
CA THR A 219 3.27 14.39 7.80
C THR A 219 4.69 14.73 8.24
N GLN A 220 5.09 14.43 9.47
CA GLN A 220 6.48 14.54 9.91
C GLN A 220 7.21 13.22 9.68
N ARG A 221 8.31 13.27 8.92
CA ARG A 221 9.07 12.06 8.58
C ARG A 221 10.02 11.65 9.71
N ALA A 222 10.04 10.35 10.01
CA ALA A 222 11.04 9.73 10.87
C ALA A 222 11.64 8.50 10.18
N TYR A 223 12.98 8.45 10.08
CA TYR A 223 13.65 7.30 9.49
C TYR A 223 13.66 6.14 10.50
N LYS A 224 13.18 4.95 10.06
CA LYS A 224 13.12 3.74 10.89
C LYS A 224 13.95 2.58 10.33
N GLY A 225 14.79 2.80 9.33
CA GLY A 225 15.66 1.75 8.82
C GLY A 225 16.71 1.31 9.84
N TYR A 226 17.36 0.18 9.56
CA TYR A 226 18.48 -0.31 10.35
C TYR A 226 19.81 0.13 9.74
N VAL A 227 20.86 0.16 10.55
CA VAL A 227 22.22 0.37 10.06
C VAL A 227 22.58 -0.72 9.04
N ARG A 228 23.25 -0.28 7.98
CA ARG A 228 23.82 -1.07 6.85
C ARG A 228 25.12 -0.41 6.41
N ASP A 229 25.84 -1.07 5.52
CA ASP A 229 27.00 -0.47 4.87
C ASP A 229 26.61 0.90 4.28
N ARG A 230 27.45 1.89 4.56
CA ARG A 230 27.24 3.26 4.07
C ARG A 230 27.16 3.26 2.55
N ALA A 231 27.98 2.49 1.84
CA ALA A 231 27.93 2.39 0.37
C ALA A 231 26.53 1.99 -0.14
N ILE A 232 25.82 1.11 0.57
CA ILE A 232 24.46 0.69 0.20
C ILE A 232 23.45 1.84 0.36
N PHE A 233 23.60 2.69 1.38
CA PHE A 233 22.77 3.89 1.51
C PHE A 233 22.95 4.84 0.32
N TYR A 234 24.18 5.07 -0.13
CA TYR A 234 24.44 5.95 -1.28
C TYR A 234 23.98 5.31 -2.58
N GLN A 235 24.20 4.00 -2.77
CA GLN A 235 23.67 3.26 -3.91
C GLN A 235 22.15 3.45 -4.06
N VAL A 236 21.39 3.25 -2.98
CA VAL A 236 19.92 3.38 -3.02
C VAL A 236 19.48 4.84 -3.11
N ARG A 237 20.21 5.77 -2.48
CA ARG A 237 19.98 7.21 -2.64
C ARG A 237 20.08 7.62 -4.11
N ASP A 238 21.14 7.20 -4.79
CA ASP A 238 21.35 7.51 -6.21
C ASP A 238 20.25 6.88 -7.06
N GLU A 239 19.91 5.61 -6.83
CA GLU A 239 18.79 4.96 -7.51
C GLU A 239 17.47 5.73 -7.36
N MET A 240 17.15 6.20 -6.15
CA MET A 240 15.94 7.00 -5.91
C MET A 240 15.98 8.34 -6.64
N LEU A 241 17.12 9.04 -6.62
CA LEU A 241 17.29 10.28 -7.37
C LEU A 241 17.09 10.07 -8.88
N HIS A 242 17.57 8.96 -9.45
CA HIS A 242 17.34 8.61 -10.85
C HIS A 242 15.88 8.28 -11.17
N LYS A 243 15.08 7.92 -10.16
CA LYS A 243 13.65 7.61 -10.29
C LYS A 243 12.73 8.80 -10.02
N GLU A 244 13.28 9.97 -9.69
CA GLU A 244 12.49 11.15 -9.32
C GLU A 244 11.49 11.54 -10.41
N THR A 245 11.91 11.62 -11.67
CA THR A 245 11.02 11.99 -12.77
C THR A 245 9.84 11.03 -12.90
N GLN A 246 10.10 9.72 -12.89
CA GLN A 246 9.04 8.71 -12.98
C GLN A 246 8.11 8.76 -11.77
N ILE A 247 8.63 9.01 -10.58
CA ILE A 247 7.82 9.16 -9.36
C ILE A 247 6.92 10.40 -9.46
N LEU A 248 7.43 11.52 -9.98
CA LEU A 248 6.63 12.73 -10.20
C LEU A 248 5.56 12.51 -11.30
N GLU A 249 5.85 11.72 -12.33
CA GLU A 249 4.87 11.32 -13.34
C GLU A 249 3.73 10.48 -12.74
N GLU A 250 4.04 9.54 -11.84
CA GLU A 250 3.02 8.78 -11.11
C GLU A 250 2.13 9.70 -10.25
N ILE A 251 2.70 10.75 -9.64
CA ILE A 251 1.91 11.76 -8.92
C ILE A 251 0.99 12.53 -9.88
N ASN A 252 1.50 12.96 -11.03
CA ASN A 252 0.69 13.67 -12.03
C ASN A 252 -0.46 12.80 -12.55
N SER A 253 -0.25 11.49 -12.66
CA SER A 253 -1.27 10.55 -13.17
C SER A 253 -2.55 10.48 -12.32
N ILE A 254 -2.50 10.89 -11.05
CA ILE A 254 -3.67 10.87 -10.16
C ILE A 254 -4.36 12.23 -10.01
N GLU A 255 -3.84 13.31 -10.60
CA GLU A 255 -4.35 14.68 -10.37
C GLU A 255 -5.83 14.82 -10.73
N SER A 256 -6.25 14.21 -11.85
CA SER A 256 -7.64 14.24 -12.30
C SER A 256 -8.57 13.38 -11.44
N LEU A 257 -8.02 12.39 -10.72
CA LEU A 257 -8.78 11.48 -9.87
C LEU A 257 -9.08 12.09 -8.50
N LEU A 258 -8.22 13.00 -8.02
CA LEU A 258 -8.40 13.65 -6.72
C LEU A 258 -9.54 14.67 -6.77
N GLU A 259 -10.44 14.58 -5.80
CA GLU A 259 -11.51 15.56 -5.59
C GLU A 259 -10.93 16.86 -5.00
N ASP A 260 -10.10 16.77 -3.96
CA ASP A 260 -9.45 17.93 -3.35
C ASP A 260 -8.14 18.29 -4.08
N LYS A 261 -8.19 19.35 -4.90
CA LYS A 261 -7.00 19.84 -5.62
C LYS A 261 -5.87 20.33 -4.71
N ARG A 262 -6.13 20.59 -3.43
CA ARG A 262 -5.08 20.91 -2.45
C ARG A 262 -4.23 19.68 -2.13
N ASP A 263 -4.81 18.48 -2.17
CA ASP A 263 -4.09 17.24 -1.91
C ASP A 263 -3.01 17.01 -2.97
N PHE A 264 -3.30 17.28 -4.24
CA PHE A 264 -2.30 17.18 -5.32
C PHE A 264 -1.07 18.06 -5.05
N LYS A 265 -1.28 19.35 -4.76
CA LYS A 265 -0.20 20.29 -4.44
C LYS A 265 0.60 19.86 -3.21
N ARG A 266 -0.10 19.37 -2.18
CA ARG A 266 0.51 18.86 -0.95
C ARG A 266 1.38 17.65 -1.23
N ILE A 267 0.87 16.65 -1.95
CA ILE A 267 1.59 15.42 -2.32
C ILE A 267 2.85 15.76 -3.11
N HIS A 268 2.73 16.60 -4.12
CA HIS A 268 3.85 17.00 -4.97
C HIS A 268 4.93 17.74 -4.16
N SER A 269 4.53 18.69 -3.29
CA SER A 269 5.45 19.38 -2.38
C SER A 269 6.11 18.42 -1.39
N PHE A 270 5.31 17.51 -0.81
CA PHE A 270 5.77 16.52 0.15
C PHE A 270 6.85 15.64 -0.46
N VAL A 271 6.60 15.02 -1.63
CA VAL A 271 7.59 14.15 -2.29
C VAL A 271 8.82 14.93 -2.77
N ARG A 272 8.67 16.18 -3.22
CA ARG A 272 9.84 17.03 -3.56
C ARG A 272 10.74 17.31 -2.37
N GLU A 273 10.19 17.60 -1.19
CA GLU A 273 10.99 17.79 0.03
C GLU A 273 11.85 16.55 0.33
N PHE A 274 11.33 15.34 0.06
CA PHE A 274 12.12 14.12 0.20
C PHE A 274 13.32 14.10 -0.76
N PHE A 275 13.13 14.45 -2.03
CA PHE A 275 14.25 14.53 -2.98
C PHE A 275 15.25 15.63 -2.63
N ASP A 276 14.82 16.77 -2.10
CA ASP A 276 15.72 17.81 -1.59
C ASP A 276 16.59 17.29 -0.43
N ILE A 277 16.02 16.48 0.47
CA ILE A 277 16.77 15.80 1.53
C ILE A 277 17.79 14.82 0.95
N LEU A 278 17.43 14.08 -0.11
CA LEU A 278 18.36 13.18 -0.78
C LEU A 278 19.47 13.93 -1.52
N ARG A 279 19.22 15.06 -2.18
CA ARG A 279 20.27 15.78 -2.92
C ARG A 279 21.31 16.40 -2.01
N GLU A 280 20.90 16.93 -0.87
CA GLU A 280 21.81 17.62 0.05
C GLU A 280 22.48 16.65 1.04
N GLU A 281 23.79 16.46 0.87
CA GLU A 281 24.60 15.57 1.71
C GLU A 281 24.36 15.74 3.22
N LYS A 282 24.43 16.99 3.70
CA LYS A 282 24.22 17.31 5.12
C LYS A 282 22.81 16.96 5.60
N LYS A 283 21.79 17.11 4.75
CA LYS A 283 20.40 16.75 5.09
C LYS A 283 20.24 15.23 5.13
N PHE A 284 20.78 14.53 4.12
CA PHE A 284 20.75 13.07 4.06
C PHE A 284 21.42 12.45 5.30
N GLU A 285 22.63 12.88 5.65
CA GLU A 285 23.30 12.41 6.86
C GLU A 285 22.48 12.68 8.12
N LYS A 286 21.99 13.91 8.28
CA LYS A 286 21.27 14.35 9.48
C LYS A 286 19.94 13.62 9.65
N ARG A 287 19.17 13.46 8.57
CA ARG A 287 17.78 12.94 8.63
C ARG A 287 17.69 11.43 8.44
N ILE A 288 18.67 10.80 7.78
CA ILE A 288 18.66 9.36 7.47
C ILE A 288 19.76 8.63 8.24
N LEU A 289 21.04 8.87 7.89
CA LEU A 289 22.14 8.03 8.36
C LEU A 289 22.28 8.03 9.89
N ARG A 290 22.16 9.21 10.53
CA ARG A 290 22.24 9.34 12.00
C ARG A 290 21.06 8.73 12.75
N HIS A 291 19.95 8.46 12.06
CA HIS A 291 18.74 7.89 12.66
C HIS A 291 18.59 6.40 12.37
N ALA A 292 19.53 5.79 11.63
CA ALA A 292 19.52 4.36 11.38
C ALA A 292 19.69 3.60 12.71
N ARG A 293 18.83 2.61 12.93
CA ARG A 293 18.73 1.89 14.20
C ARG A 293 19.72 0.72 14.26
N GLN A 294 20.29 0.48 15.43
CA GLN A 294 20.99 -0.77 15.72
C GLN A 294 19.97 -1.92 15.86
N SER A 295 20.41 -3.17 15.63
CA SER A 295 19.53 -4.36 15.60
C SER A 295 19.11 -4.88 16.96
#